data_AF-A0A7C3SU49-F1
#
_entry.id   AF-A0A7C3SU49-F1
#
_cell.length_a   1.000
_cell.length_b   1.000
_cell.length_c   1.000
_cell.angle_alpha   90.00
_cell.angle_beta   90.00
_cell.angle_gamma   90.00
#
_symmetry.space_group_name_H-M   'P 1'
#
loop_
_entity.id
_entity.type
_entity.pdbx_description
1 polymer ?
#
loop_
_entity_poly.entity_id
_entity_poly.type
_entity_poly.pdbx_seq_one_letter_code
_entity_poly.pdbx_strand_id
1 'polypeptide(L)'
;TPPGLFLFNSTSGMCFPFTLEPHVDGALPPHAFVSTSAHELAHIAGICGEAEASFVGYVSALNSDDPFARYSSALDIYERLASFLPGEERKKALEQLPTEAQQDLKEEREIVNKYRVKWFSEISWKAYDKYLKTQGVKEGVRDYGRATNLLIAGIRKGIIQLPKLPEITPSNTEEIISPQEKPLEQLEETPEQIETIPEKSGTEKPNT
;
A
#
# COMPACT_ATOMS: atom_id res chain seq x y z
N THR A 1 -7.41 4.30 -12.57
CA THR A 1 -7.57 5.46 -13.49
C THR A 1 -6.67 5.32 -14.70
N PRO A 2 -6.75 6.18 -15.74
CA PRO A 2 -5.78 6.16 -16.84
C PRO A 2 -4.33 6.19 -16.33
N PRO A 3 -3.41 5.40 -16.90
CA PRO A 3 -2.02 5.33 -16.45
C PRO A 3 -1.30 6.69 -16.49
N GLY A 4 -0.72 7.09 -15.35
CA GLY A 4 0.07 8.30 -15.20
C GLY A 4 -0.72 9.57 -14.88
N LEU A 5 -2.05 9.48 -14.78
CA LEU A 5 -2.94 10.62 -14.52
C LEU A 5 -2.75 11.25 -13.14
N PHE A 6 -2.25 10.54 -12.15
CA PHE A 6 -1.91 11.14 -10.85
C PHE A 6 -0.40 11.21 -10.68
N LEU A 7 0.35 10.24 -11.18
CA LEU A 7 1.81 10.23 -11.04
C LEU A 7 2.49 11.48 -11.63
N PHE A 8 1.87 12.17 -12.61
CA PHE A 8 2.42 13.40 -13.18
C PHE A 8 2.63 14.52 -12.15
N ASN A 9 1.82 14.57 -11.08
CA ASN A 9 1.90 15.57 -10.00
C ASN A 9 2.48 15.00 -8.69
N SER A 10 3.08 13.81 -8.74
CA SER A 10 3.61 13.06 -7.58
C SER A 10 2.54 12.56 -6.59
N THR A 11 1.30 12.39 -7.04
CA THR A 11 0.22 11.76 -6.26
C THR A 11 -0.05 10.36 -6.80
N SER A 12 -0.24 9.37 -5.92
CA SER A 12 -0.49 7.97 -6.33
C SER A 12 -1.98 7.61 -6.35
N GLY A 13 -2.80 8.36 -5.62
CA GLY A 13 -4.25 8.22 -5.56
C GLY A 13 -4.95 9.49 -5.07
N MET A 14 -6.26 9.55 -5.25
CA MET A 14 -7.08 10.67 -4.79
C MET A 14 -8.50 10.21 -4.50
N CYS A 15 -9.00 10.54 -3.32
CA CYS A 15 -10.43 10.52 -3.02
C CYS A 15 -11.07 11.82 -3.54
N PHE A 16 -12.02 11.71 -4.48
CA PHE A 16 -12.72 12.91 -4.97
C PHE A 16 -13.60 13.51 -3.86
N PRO A 17 -13.42 14.79 -3.49
CA PRO A 17 -14.02 15.35 -2.27
C PRO A 17 -15.55 15.50 -2.33
N PHE A 18 -16.15 15.42 -3.51
CA PHE A 18 -17.60 15.59 -3.69
C PHE A 18 -18.35 14.27 -3.85
N THR A 19 -17.71 13.26 -4.45
CA THR A 19 -18.33 11.94 -4.72
C THR A 19 -17.84 10.87 -3.74
N LEU A 20 -16.78 11.14 -2.99
CA LEU A 20 -16.08 10.18 -2.13
C LEU A 20 -15.62 8.92 -2.89
N GLU A 21 -15.38 9.06 -4.20
CA GLU A 21 -14.90 7.96 -5.03
C GLU A 21 -13.36 7.89 -4.98
N PRO A 22 -12.78 6.76 -4.54
CA PRO A 22 -11.35 6.57 -4.50
C PRO A 22 -10.85 6.31 -5.92
N HIS A 23 -9.73 6.93 -6.26
CA HIS A 23 -9.10 6.70 -7.54
C HIS A 23 -7.61 6.46 -7.31
N VAL A 24 -7.10 5.35 -7.82
CA VAL A 24 -5.69 4.98 -7.75
C VAL A 24 -5.13 4.93 -9.18
N ASP A 25 -3.91 5.44 -9.35
CA ASP A 25 -3.25 5.51 -10.66
C ASP A 25 -3.08 4.12 -11.26
N GLY A 26 -3.59 3.92 -12.48
CA GLY A 26 -3.51 2.62 -13.16
C GLY A 26 -2.13 2.26 -13.70
N ALA A 27 -1.15 3.17 -13.59
CA ALA A 27 0.24 2.87 -13.93
C ALA A 27 1.00 2.19 -12.78
N LEU A 28 0.50 2.24 -11.54
CA LEU A 28 1.21 1.68 -10.39
C LEU A 28 1.39 0.17 -10.54
N PRO A 29 2.55 -0.38 -10.14
CA PRO A 29 2.71 -1.82 -10.04
C PRO A 29 1.74 -2.39 -8.99
N PRO A 30 1.40 -3.70 -9.06
CA PRO A 30 0.35 -4.29 -8.24
C PRO A 30 0.48 -4.03 -6.74
N HIS A 31 1.69 -4.12 -6.16
CA HIS A 31 1.89 -3.90 -4.73
C HIS A 31 1.61 -2.44 -4.33
N ALA A 32 2.12 -1.48 -5.09
CA ALA A 32 1.91 -0.06 -4.84
C ALA A 32 0.46 0.36 -5.08
N PHE A 33 -0.22 -0.27 -6.04
CA PHE A 33 -1.64 -0.07 -6.27
C PHE A 33 -2.46 -0.51 -5.04
N VAL A 34 -2.17 -1.67 -4.46
CA VAL A 34 -2.87 -2.19 -3.29
C VAL A 34 -2.59 -1.37 -2.04
N SER A 35 -1.33 -1.00 -1.77
CA SER A 35 -1.00 -0.15 -0.62
C SER A 35 -1.64 1.24 -0.72
N THR A 36 -1.62 1.85 -1.92
CA THR A 36 -2.29 3.12 -2.18
C THR A 36 -3.80 3.00 -2.05
N SER A 37 -4.40 1.91 -2.53
CA SER A 37 -5.84 1.66 -2.38
C SER A 37 -6.26 1.60 -0.92
N ALA A 38 -5.49 0.95 -0.06
CA ALA A 38 -5.78 0.90 1.38
C ALA A 38 -5.78 2.30 2.03
N HIS A 39 -4.89 3.19 1.58
CA HIS A 39 -4.86 4.58 2.01
C HIS A 39 -6.10 5.36 1.53
N GLU A 40 -6.45 5.24 0.24
CA GLU A 40 -7.65 5.92 -0.29
C GLU A 40 -8.94 5.40 0.33
N LEU A 41 -9.03 4.10 0.64
CA LEU A 41 -10.17 3.53 1.37
C LEU A 41 -10.33 4.15 2.77
N ALA A 42 -9.22 4.51 3.44
CA ALA A 42 -9.29 5.22 4.72
C ALA A 42 -9.89 6.63 4.56
N HIS A 43 -9.59 7.31 3.45
CA HIS A 43 -10.23 8.60 3.12
C HIS A 43 -11.74 8.45 2.91
N ILE A 44 -12.20 7.41 2.21
CA ILE A 44 -13.65 7.12 2.06
C ILE A 44 -14.30 6.84 3.42
N ALA A 45 -13.57 6.18 4.33
CA ALA A 45 -14.04 5.93 5.69
C ALA A 45 -14.12 7.20 6.56
N GLY A 46 -13.88 8.38 6.00
CA GLY A 46 -14.02 9.68 6.67
C GLY A 46 -12.75 10.17 7.36
N ILE A 47 -11.60 9.52 7.12
CA ILE A 47 -10.32 9.95 7.68
C ILE A 47 -9.71 11.01 6.78
N CYS A 48 -9.89 12.29 7.12
CA CYS A 48 -9.41 13.39 6.26
C CYS A 48 -7.90 13.68 6.37
N GLY A 49 -7.25 13.27 7.46
CA GLY A 49 -5.81 13.53 7.65
C GLY A 49 -4.96 12.49 6.94
N GLU A 50 -4.04 12.93 6.07
CA GLU A 50 -3.09 12.06 5.34
C GLU A 50 -2.37 11.04 6.23
N ALA A 51 -1.88 11.50 7.39
CA ALA A 51 -1.13 10.66 8.31
C ALA A 51 -2.01 9.60 8.98
N GLU A 52 -3.22 10.00 9.40
CA GLU A 52 -4.23 9.10 9.93
C GLU A 52 -4.71 8.12 8.86
N ALA A 53 -4.89 8.57 7.62
CA ALA A 53 -5.31 7.74 6.50
C ALA A 53 -4.25 6.68 6.16
N SER A 54 -2.96 7.06 6.08
CA SER A 54 -1.87 6.09 5.97
C SER A 54 -1.88 5.10 7.14
N PHE A 55 -2.01 5.57 8.38
CA PHE A 55 -2.03 4.69 9.55
C PHE A 55 -3.19 3.70 9.53
N VAL A 56 -4.41 4.16 9.24
CA VAL A 56 -5.61 3.31 9.14
C VAL A 56 -5.48 2.33 7.96
N GLY A 57 -4.95 2.78 6.82
CA GLY A 57 -4.65 1.91 5.67
C GLY A 57 -3.67 0.80 6.04
N TYR A 58 -2.57 1.13 6.72
CA TYR A 58 -1.59 0.16 7.21
C TYR A 58 -2.20 -0.85 8.18
N VAL A 59 -2.95 -0.38 9.18
CA VAL A 59 -3.63 -1.28 10.13
C VAL A 59 -4.59 -2.20 9.38
N SER A 60 -5.38 -1.67 8.46
CA SER A 60 -6.39 -2.44 7.73
C SER A 60 -5.73 -3.50 6.83
N ALA A 61 -4.73 -3.12 6.04
CA ALA A 61 -4.06 -4.02 5.11
C ALA A 61 -3.21 -5.09 5.83
N LEU A 62 -2.51 -4.74 6.92
CA LEU A 62 -1.75 -5.71 7.71
C LEU A 62 -2.63 -6.74 8.44
N ASN A 63 -3.89 -6.39 8.73
CA ASN A 63 -4.88 -7.30 9.32
C ASN A 63 -5.80 -7.97 8.28
N SER A 64 -5.54 -7.77 6.99
CA SER A 64 -6.31 -8.43 5.91
C SER A 64 -6.01 -9.93 5.87
N ASP A 65 -7.02 -10.73 5.54
CA ASP A 65 -6.85 -12.17 5.26
C ASP A 65 -6.03 -12.39 3.98
N ASP A 66 -6.07 -11.43 3.06
CA ASP A 66 -5.32 -11.46 1.81
C ASP A 66 -3.80 -11.29 2.05
N PRO A 67 -2.97 -12.28 1.70
CA PRO A 67 -1.53 -12.21 1.91
C PRO A 67 -0.85 -11.15 1.04
N PHE A 68 -1.39 -10.84 -0.14
CA PHE A 68 -0.81 -9.85 -1.04
C PHE A 68 -1.03 -8.42 -0.52
N ALA A 69 -2.19 -8.13 0.10
CA ALA A 69 -2.45 -6.88 0.80
C ALA A 69 -1.52 -6.65 1.99
N ARG A 70 -1.28 -7.70 2.79
CA ARG A 70 -0.31 -7.67 3.89
C ARG A 70 1.11 -7.40 3.39
N TYR A 71 1.53 -8.10 2.34
CA TYR A 71 2.81 -7.89 1.67
C TYR A 71 2.96 -6.45 1.15
N SER A 72 1.99 -5.98 0.37
CA SER A 72 1.98 -4.66 -0.25
C SER A 72 2.12 -3.55 0.79
N SER A 73 1.36 -3.64 1.89
CA SER A 73 1.45 -2.68 2.98
C SER A 73 2.76 -2.80 3.76
N ALA A 74 3.27 -4.01 3.98
CA ALA A 74 4.55 -4.20 4.67
C ALA A 74 5.72 -3.63 3.86
N LEU A 75 5.69 -3.77 2.53
CA LEU A 75 6.72 -3.23 1.64
C LEU A 75 6.70 -1.70 1.61
N ASP A 76 5.52 -1.06 1.50
CA ASP A 76 5.40 0.40 1.59
C ASP A 76 5.90 0.94 2.94
N ILE A 77 5.53 0.29 4.04
CA ILE A 77 6.01 0.63 5.38
C ILE A 77 7.53 0.49 5.46
N TYR A 78 8.09 -0.60 4.93
CA TYR A 78 9.53 -0.86 4.95
C TYR A 78 10.29 0.21 4.18
N GLU A 79 9.88 0.50 2.94
CA GLU A 79 10.52 1.53 2.12
C GLU A 79 10.43 2.90 2.80
N ARG A 80 9.27 3.24 3.36
CA ARG A 80 9.07 4.49 4.11
C ARG A 80 10.01 4.59 5.30
N LEU A 81 10.14 3.54 6.11
CA LEU A 81 11.06 3.51 7.24
C LEU A 81 12.52 3.62 6.79
N ALA A 82 12.90 2.86 5.75
CA ALA A 82 14.24 2.91 5.17
C ALA A 82 14.59 4.28 4.60
N SER A 83 13.61 5.07 4.14
CA SER A 83 13.83 6.43 3.63
C SER A 83 14.36 7.42 4.68
N PHE A 84 14.22 7.13 5.98
CA PHE A 84 14.78 7.92 7.08
C PHE A 84 16.22 7.55 7.43
N LEU A 85 16.73 6.44 6.90
CA LEU A 85 18.11 6.00 7.16
C LEU A 85 19.12 6.80 6.30
N PRO A 86 20.36 7.02 6.79
CA PRO A 86 21.45 7.53 5.97
C PRO A 86 21.67 6.69 4.72
N GLY A 87 22.18 7.28 3.63
CA GLY A 87 22.23 6.63 2.30
C GLY A 87 22.84 5.23 2.28
N GLU A 88 23.96 5.00 2.98
CA GLU A 88 24.59 3.68 3.09
C GLU A 88 23.76 2.68 3.91
N GLU A 89 23.15 3.12 5.01
CA GLU A 89 22.29 2.28 5.85
C GLU A 89 20.98 1.94 5.13
N ARG A 90 20.38 2.92 4.44
CA ARG A 90 19.23 2.73 3.58
C ARG A 90 19.52 1.70 2.49
N LYS A 91 20.66 1.83 1.81
CA LYS A 91 21.06 0.88 0.77
C LYS A 91 21.15 -0.54 1.33
N LYS A 92 21.87 -0.71 2.46
CA LYS A 92 21.98 -2.01 3.13
C LYS A 92 20.62 -2.58 3.56
N ALA A 93 19.71 -1.74 4.06
CA ALA A 93 18.36 -2.17 4.41
C ALA A 93 17.61 -2.70 3.18
N LEU A 94 17.60 -1.93 2.07
CA LEU A 94 16.92 -2.36 0.84
C LEU A 94 17.55 -3.63 0.23
N GLU A 95 18.86 -3.81 0.33
CA GLU A 95 19.57 -5.02 -0.14
C GLU A 95 19.26 -6.28 0.69
N GLN A 96 18.71 -6.13 1.90
CA GLN A 96 18.29 -7.27 2.74
C GLN A 96 16.89 -7.80 2.39
N LEU A 97 16.12 -7.09 1.56
CA LEU A 97 14.82 -7.55 1.11
C LEU A 97 14.97 -8.78 0.18
N PRO A 98 13.97 -9.67 0.13
CA PRO A 98 13.89 -10.70 -0.92
C PRO A 98 14.00 -10.09 -2.31
N THR A 99 14.57 -10.84 -3.26
CA THR A 99 14.82 -10.37 -4.64
C THR A 99 13.56 -9.82 -5.29
N GLU A 100 12.42 -10.46 -5.06
CA GLU A 100 11.10 -10.08 -5.55
C GLU A 100 10.70 -8.70 -5.03
N ALA A 101 10.87 -8.46 -3.72
CA ALA A 101 10.59 -7.15 -3.13
C ALA A 101 11.54 -6.04 -3.63
N GLN A 102 12.80 -6.37 -3.90
CA GLN A 102 13.72 -5.42 -4.53
C GLN A 102 13.29 -5.07 -5.96
N GLN A 103 12.81 -6.06 -6.72
CA GLN A 103 12.28 -5.91 -8.07
C GLN A 103 11.03 -5.03 -8.07
N ASP A 104 10.08 -5.29 -7.17
CA ASP A 104 8.85 -4.51 -7.01
C ASP A 104 9.16 -3.04 -6.70
N LEU A 105 10.05 -2.77 -5.75
CA LEU A 105 10.49 -1.39 -5.44
C LEU A 105 11.26 -0.73 -6.60
N LYS A 106 11.97 -1.51 -7.41
CA LYS A 106 12.65 -1.00 -8.60
C LYS A 106 11.64 -0.62 -9.69
N GLU A 107 10.69 -1.51 -9.98
CA GLU A 107 9.63 -1.28 -10.96
C GLU A 107 8.79 -0.05 -10.57
N GLU A 108 8.41 0.06 -9.30
CA GLU A 108 7.71 1.22 -8.78
C GLU A 108 8.49 2.52 -9.03
N ARG A 109 9.78 2.55 -8.67
CA ARG A 109 10.64 3.72 -8.91
C ARG A 109 10.74 4.06 -10.39
N GLU A 110 10.85 3.07 -11.27
CA GLU A 110 10.93 3.28 -12.72
C GLU A 110 9.62 3.88 -13.28
N ILE A 111 8.47 3.34 -12.88
CA ILE A 111 7.14 3.83 -13.25
C ILE A 111 6.93 5.26 -12.74
N VAL A 112 7.17 5.50 -11.45
CA VAL A 112 7.00 6.83 -10.85
C VAL A 112 7.90 7.85 -11.56
N ASN A 113 9.15 7.50 -11.85
CA ASN A 113 10.07 8.40 -12.56
C ASN A 113 9.68 8.62 -14.03
N LYS A 114 9.09 7.62 -14.69
CA LYS A 114 8.61 7.72 -16.08
C LYS A 114 7.48 8.74 -16.22
N TYR A 115 6.54 8.74 -15.28
CA TYR A 115 5.35 9.61 -15.36
C TYR A 115 5.53 10.96 -14.63
N ARG A 116 6.46 11.07 -13.67
CA ARG A 116 6.71 12.31 -12.92
C ARG A 116 7.28 13.42 -13.81
N VAL A 117 6.60 14.56 -13.86
CA VAL A 117 7.14 15.79 -14.46
C VAL A 117 7.85 16.61 -13.38
N LYS A 118 9.18 16.46 -13.28
CA LYS A 118 10.00 17.03 -12.19
C LYS A 118 9.77 18.53 -11.96
N TRP A 119 9.79 19.35 -13.01
CA TRP A 119 9.61 20.81 -12.87
C TRP A 119 8.23 21.17 -12.31
N PHE A 120 7.19 20.42 -12.68
CA PHE A 120 5.82 20.67 -12.24
C PHE A 120 5.64 20.28 -10.78
N SER A 121 6.20 19.14 -10.39
CA SER A 121 6.20 18.69 -8.99
C SER A 121 6.92 19.67 -8.05
N GLU A 122 8.04 20.28 -8.48
CA GLU A 122 8.75 21.29 -7.69
C GLU A 122 7.95 22.58 -7.51
N ILE A 123 7.25 23.02 -8.56
CA ILE A 123 6.39 24.22 -8.51
C ILE A 123 5.20 23.98 -7.58
N SER A 124 4.52 22.83 -7.72
CA SER A 124 3.40 22.44 -6.86
C SER A 124 3.82 22.34 -5.39
N TRP A 125 4.98 21.73 -5.11
CA TRP A 125 5.51 21.64 -3.76
C TRP A 125 5.81 23.02 -3.16
N LYS A 126 6.43 23.93 -3.93
CA LYS A 126 6.71 25.31 -3.48
C LYS A 126 5.41 26.08 -3.18
N ALA A 127 4.38 25.90 -4.00
CA ALA A 127 3.08 26.52 -3.77
C ALA A 127 2.39 25.95 -2.51
N TYR A 128 2.48 24.64 -2.32
CA TYR A 128 1.91 23.94 -1.17
C TYR A 128 2.63 24.28 0.14
N ASP A 129 3.97 24.27 0.15
CA ASP A 129 4.79 24.69 1.30
C ASP A 129 4.46 26.12 1.72
N LYS A 130 4.29 27.02 0.74
CA LYS A 130 3.86 28.40 1.00
C LYS A 130 2.47 28.47 1.61
N TYR A 131 1.50 27.70 1.10
CA TYR A 131 0.15 27.62 1.66
C TYR A 131 0.16 27.11 3.11
N LEU A 132 0.88 26.02 3.39
CA LEU A 132 1.00 25.47 4.74
C LEU A 132 1.62 26.47 5.72
N LYS A 133 2.65 27.20 5.29
CA LYS A 133 3.26 28.28 6.08
C LYS A 133 2.27 29.39 6.41
N THR A 134 1.39 29.77 5.47
CA THR A 134 0.32 30.75 5.73
C THR A 134 -0.76 30.25 6.68
N GLN A 135 -0.98 28.93 6.75
CA GLN A 135 -1.90 28.29 7.71
C GLN A 135 -1.25 28.03 9.08
N GLY A 136 -0.04 28.57 9.33
CA GLY A 136 0.63 28.50 10.62
C GLY A 136 1.37 27.19 10.90
N VAL A 137 1.57 26.33 9.89
CA VAL A 137 2.41 25.13 10.03
C VAL A 137 3.88 25.55 10.04
N LYS A 138 4.54 25.41 11.20
CA LYS A 138 5.96 25.75 11.38
C LYS A 138 6.88 24.72 10.70
N GLU A 139 8.02 25.18 10.19
CA GLU A 139 9.16 24.31 9.86
C GLU A 139 9.55 23.51 11.12
N GLY A 140 9.54 22.18 11.02
CA GLY A 140 9.84 21.27 12.14
C GLY A 140 8.69 20.36 12.59
N VAL A 141 7.43 20.63 12.25
CA VAL A 141 6.35 19.60 12.32
C VAL A 141 6.62 18.44 11.35
N ARG A 142 7.56 18.65 10.41
CA ARG A 142 8.04 17.71 9.40
C ARG A 142 8.82 16.50 9.94
N ASP A 143 9.37 16.53 11.15
CA ASP A 143 10.61 15.75 11.39
C ASP A 143 10.44 14.28 11.83
N TYR A 144 9.21 13.80 11.75
CA TYR A 144 8.91 12.41 11.45
C TYR A 144 7.67 12.48 10.57
N GLY A 145 7.61 11.71 9.48
CA GLY A 145 6.34 11.57 8.78
C GLY A 145 5.28 11.21 9.82
N ARG A 146 4.27 12.06 10.05
CA ARG A 146 3.29 11.86 11.13
C ARG A 146 2.65 10.47 11.06
N ALA A 147 2.50 9.92 9.85
CA ALA A 147 2.15 8.53 9.58
C ALA A 147 3.11 7.53 10.23
N THR A 148 4.43 7.71 10.07
CA THR A 148 5.49 6.91 10.70
C THR A 148 5.42 6.98 12.23
N ASN A 149 5.15 8.17 12.79
CA ASN A 149 4.97 8.30 14.24
C ASN A 149 3.74 7.53 14.73
N LEU A 150 2.62 7.62 14.01
CA LEU A 150 1.41 6.86 14.32
C LEU A 150 1.67 5.36 14.20
N LEU A 151 2.39 4.91 13.17
CA LEU A 151 2.81 3.52 13.01
C LEU A 151 3.62 3.03 14.22
N ILE A 152 4.69 3.74 14.59
CA ILE A 152 5.54 3.40 15.74
C ILE A 152 4.72 3.38 17.04
N ALA A 153 3.83 4.36 17.23
CA ALA A 153 2.94 4.41 18.39
C ALA A 153 1.96 3.23 18.40
N GLY A 154 1.40 2.86 17.24
CA GLY A 154 0.50 1.72 17.07
C GLY A 154 1.17 0.38 17.39
N ILE A 155 2.41 0.19 16.93
CA ILE A 155 3.23 -1.00 17.27
C ILE A 155 3.48 -1.05 18.78
N ARG A 156 3.94 0.06 19.39
CA ARG A 156 4.21 0.13 20.84
C ARG A 156 2.98 -0.13 21.71
N LYS A 157 1.79 0.22 21.21
CA LYS A 157 0.51 -0.04 21.88
C LYS A 157 -0.11 -1.41 21.55
N GLY A 158 0.53 -2.21 20.70
CA GLY A 158 0.01 -3.52 20.27
C GLY A 158 -1.20 -3.44 19.33
N ILE A 159 -1.50 -2.27 18.77
CA ILE A 159 -2.55 -2.10 17.74
C ILE A 159 -2.11 -2.75 16.44
N ILE A 160 -0.84 -2.57 16.07
CA ILE A 160 -0.19 -3.29 14.98
C ILE A 160 0.63 -4.40 15.60
N GLN A 161 0.22 -5.63 15.33
CA GLN A 161 0.99 -6.81 15.72
C GLN A 161 1.92 -7.16 14.56
N LEU A 162 3.22 -6.92 14.77
CA LEU A 162 4.21 -7.48 13.86
C LEU A 162 4.29 -8.98 14.10
N PRO A 163 4.38 -9.81 13.03
CA PRO A 163 4.68 -11.22 13.21
C PRO A 163 5.95 -11.35 14.04
N LYS A 164 5.96 -12.28 15.01
CA LYS A 164 7.20 -12.58 15.74
C LYS A 164 8.24 -12.99 14.71
N LEU A 165 9.31 -12.20 14.58
CA LEU A 165 10.45 -12.62 13.78
C LEU A 165 10.92 -13.96 14.37
N PRO A 166 11.15 -15.00 13.54
CA PRO A 166 11.84 -16.19 14.02
C PRO A 166 13.17 -15.74 14.65
N GLU A 167 13.55 -16.33 15.79
CA GLU A 167 14.88 -16.07 16.34
C GLU A 167 15.91 -16.43 15.27
N ILE A 168 16.65 -15.42 14.81
CA ILE A 168 17.76 -15.63 13.88
C ILE A 168 18.86 -16.30 14.69
N THR A 169 18.92 -17.63 14.59
CA THR A 169 20.05 -18.42 15.05
C THR A 169 20.98 -18.68 13.86
N PRO A 170 22.26 -19.00 14.09
CA PRO A 170 23.17 -19.34 13.00
C PRO A 170 22.67 -20.50 12.10
N SER A 171 21.74 -21.32 12.62
CA SER A 171 21.19 -22.50 11.95
C SER A 171 20.07 -22.23 10.95
N ASN A 172 19.37 -21.09 11.03
CA ASN A 172 18.17 -20.79 10.23
C ASN A 172 18.31 -19.52 9.37
N THR A 173 19.48 -18.86 9.40
CA THR A 173 19.79 -17.69 8.57
C THR A 173 19.65 -17.96 7.08
N GLU A 174 20.12 -19.11 6.58
CA GLU A 174 20.04 -19.46 5.15
C GLU A 174 18.62 -19.86 4.71
N GLU A 175 17.86 -20.48 5.62
CA GLU A 175 16.50 -20.99 5.34
C GLU A 175 15.46 -19.85 5.29
N ILE A 176 15.66 -18.79 6.07
CA ILE A 176 14.81 -17.58 6.10
C ILE A 176 15.09 -16.66 4.89
N ILE A 177 16.34 -16.65 4.40
CA ILE A 177 16.79 -15.81 3.27
C ILE A 177 16.56 -16.52 1.92
N SER A 178 16.40 -17.84 1.92
CA SER A 178 16.07 -18.64 0.74
C SER A 178 14.65 -18.34 0.26
N PRO A 179 14.43 -18.08 -1.05
CA PRO A 179 13.10 -18.10 -1.64
C PRO A 179 12.45 -19.46 -1.37
N GLN A 180 11.34 -19.45 -0.63
CA GLN A 180 10.56 -20.66 -0.42
C GLN A 180 9.73 -20.90 -1.69
N GLU A 181 10.33 -21.53 -2.69
CA GLU A 181 9.58 -22.10 -3.80
C GLU A 181 8.70 -23.23 -3.24
N LYS A 182 7.44 -22.92 -2.92
CA LYS A 182 6.44 -23.97 -2.78
C LYS A 182 6.07 -24.45 -4.20
N PRO A 183 6.21 -25.75 -4.50
CA PRO A 183 5.75 -26.29 -5.78
C PRO A 183 4.25 -26.01 -5.99
N LEU A 184 3.89 -25.65 -7.22
CA LEU A 184 2.53 -25.32 -7.68
C LEU A 184 1.51 -26.48 -7.56
N GLU A 185 1.90 -27.64 -7.04
CA GLU A 185 1.09 -28.87 -7.01
C GLU A 185 0.11 -28.98 -5.83
N GLN A 186 -0.16 -27.90 -5.09
CA GLN A 186 -1.14 -27.88 -4.00
C GLN A 186 -2.35 -26.95 -4.22
N LEU A 187 -2.58 -26.49 -5.46
CA LEU A 187 -3.75 -25.67 -5.83
C LEU A 187 -4.82 -26.43 -6.65
N GLU A 188 -4.79 -27.76 -6.68
CA GLU A 188 -5.92 -28.55 -7.20
C GLU A 188 -6.93 -28.83 -6.09
N GLU A 189 -7.79 -27.84 -5.81
CA GLU A 189 -9.07 -28.12 -5.15
C GLU A 189 -10.04 -28.74 -6.18
N THR A 190 -10.56 -29.90 -5.81
CA THR A 190 -11.50 -30.75 -6.54
C THR A 190 -12.79 -30.03 -6.96
N PRO A 191 -13.31 -30.26 -8.18
CA PRO A 191 -14.54 -29.62 -8.66
C PRO A 191 -15.77 -30.40 -8.17
N GLU A 192 -16.22 -30.15 -6.94
CA GLU A 192 -17.53 -30.62 -6.47
C GLU A 192 -18.16 -29.59 -5.54
N GLN A 193 -19.00 -28.72 -6.11
CA GLN A 193 -20.28 -28.20 -5.57
C GLN A 193 -20.74 -27.00 -6.40
N ILE A 194 -21.15 -27.26 -7.64
CA ILE A 194 -22.06 -26.36 -8.35
C ILE A 194 -23.45 -26.67 -7.80
N GLU A 195 -23.89 -25.89 -6.82
CA GLU A 195 -25.27 -25.93 -6.35
C GLU A 195 -26.18 -25.51 -7.52
N THR A 196 -27.00 -26.45 -7.96
CA THR A 196 -27.99 -26.30 -9.02
C THR A 196 -29.04 -25.26 -8.63
N ILE A 197 -29.13 -24.17 -9.39
CA ILE A 197 -30.26 -23.24 -9.37
C ILE A 197 -31.48 -23.97 -9.95
N PRO A 198 -32.62 -24.09 -9.24
CA PRO A 198 -33.78 -24.75 -9.81
C PRO A 198 -34.47 -23.83 -10.83
N GLU A 199 -34.60 -24.34 -12.07
CA GLU A 199 -35.47 -23.79 -13.11
C GLU A 199 -36.92 -23.72 -12.62
N LYS A 200 -37.47 -22.50 -12.51
CA LYS A 200 -38.94 -22.33 -12.55
C LYS A 200 -39.37 -22.25 -14.02
N SER A 201 -39.70 -23.41 -14.57
CA SER A 201 -40.62 -23.50 -15.71
C SER A 201 -42.06 -23.45 -15.20
N GLY A 202 -42.96 -22.76 -15.92
CA GLY A 202 -44.37 -22.73 -15.56
C GLY A 202 -45.08 -21.45 -15.99
N THR A 203 -45.24 -21.29 -17.30
CA THR A 203 -46.25 -20.42 -17.90
C THR A 203 -47.66 -20.87 -17.49
N GLU A 204 -48.46 -19.98 -16.90
CA GLU A 204 -49.92 -20.06 -17.00
C GLU A 204 -50.49 -18.64 -17.16
N LYS A 205 -51.25 -18.48 -18.25
CA LYS A 205 -51.96 -17.26 -18.66
C LYS A 205 -53.42 -17.34 -18.16
N PRO A 206 -54.22 -16.27 -18.33
CA PRO A 206 -55.14 -15.75 -17.32
C PRO A 206 -56.54 -16.37 -17.37
N ASN A 207 -57.32 -16.18 -16.30
CA ASN A 207 -58.79 -16.20 -16.39
C ASN A 207 -59.41 -15.12 -15.49
N THR A 208 -60.27 -14.32 -16.15
CA THR A 208 -61.34 -13.42 -15.66
C THR A 208 -61.02 -12.31 -14.67
#